data_AF-A0A959N8K9-F1
#
_entry.id   AF-A0A959N8K9-F1
#
_cell.length_a   1.000
_cell.length_b   1.000
_cell.length_c   1.000
_cell.angle_alpha   90.00
_cell.angle_beta   90.00
_cell.angle_gamma   90.00
#
_symmetry.space_group_name_H-M   'P 1'
#
loop_
_entity.id
_entity.type
_entity.pdbx_description
1 polymer ?
#
loop_
_entity_poly.entity_id
_entity_poly.type
_entity_poly.pdbx_seq_one_letter_code
_entity_poly.pdbx_strand_id
1 'polypeptide(L)'
;MREKIMKHEWRKHEKEIYLPKNKPINIEIPEFNFFTIEGKGNPNNEIFPKYIEVLYSLSYAVKMSYKKGIEPDDYFHYTVYPLEGIWDINE
;
A
#
# COMPACT_ATOMS: atom_id res chain seq x y z
N MET A 1 -4.07 1.80 31.16
CA MET A 1 -3.05 2.41 30.26
C MET A 1 -3.17 1.66 28.94
N ARG A 2 -3.64 2.27 27.85
CA ARG A 2 -3.71 1.57 26.56
C ARG A 2 -2.27 1.29 26.12
N GLU A 3 -1.91 0.03 25.92
CA GLU A 3 -0.60 -0.32 25.36
C GLU A 3 -0.37 0.49 24.09
N LYS A 4 0.80 1.13 24.02
CA LYS A 4 1.18 1.92 22.86
C LYS A 4 1.43 0.95 21.70
N ILE A 5 0.40 0.70 20.88
CA ILE A 5 0.54 -0.13 19.69
C ILE A 5 1.65 0.50 18.84
N MET A 6 2.74 -0.24 18.65
CA MET A 6 3.90 0.25 17.92
C MET A 6 3.52 0.36 16.44
N LYS A 7 3.66 1.57 15.88
CA LYS A 7 3.36 1.83 14.48
C LYS A 7 4.53 1.36 13.60
N HIS A 8 4.28 0.40 12.72
CA HIS A 8 5.18 0.02 11.65
C HIS A 8 5.27 1.11 10.58
N GLU A 9 6.48 1.49 10.22
CA GLU A 9 6.75 2.49 9.19
C GLU A 9 7.65 1.86 8.13
N TRP A 10 7.08 1.52 6.97
CA TRP A 10 7.79 0.84 5.87
C TRP A 10 9.04 1.61 5.42
N ARG A 11 9.01 2.95 5.45
CA ARG A 11 10.18 3.81 5.15
C ARG A 11 11.39 3.58 6.06
N LYS A 12 11.18 2.99 7.23
CA LYS A 12 12.24 2.70 8.20
C LYS A 12 12.71 1.25 8.11
N HIS A 13 11.79 0.31 7.86
CA HIS A 13 12.05 -1.13 7.95
C HIS A 13 12.27 -1.80 6.59
N GLU A 14 11.71 -1.26 5.51
CA GLU A 14 11.70 -1.84 4.16
C GLU A 14 12.39 -0.91 3.15
N LYS A 15 13.50 -0.31 3.57
CA LYS A 15 14.21 0.70 2.77
C LYS A 15 14.71 0.18 1.43
N GLU A 16 15.11 -1.08 1.37
CA GLU A 16 15.63 -1.67 0.13
C GLU A 16 14.56 -1.82 -0.94
N ILE A 17 13.30 -2.00 -0.52
CA ILE A 17 12.14 -2.12 -1.41
C ILE A 17 11.64 -0.73 -1.84
N TYR A 18 11.41 0.18 -0.88
CA TYR A 18 10.72 1.45 -1.16
C TYR A 18 11.60 2.69 -1.25
N LEU A 19 12.87 2.60 -0.85
CA LEU A 19 13.85 3.70 -0.91
C LEU A 19 15.16 3.23 -1.57
N PRO A 20 15.10 2.68 -2.80
CA PRO A 20 16.29 2.18 -3.48
C PRO A 20 17.28 3.30 -3.78
N LYS A 21 18.56 2.95 -3.87
CA LYS A 21 19.63 3.87 -4.32
C LYS A 21 19.62 3.97 -5.85
N ASN A 22 20.36 4.94 -6.39
CA ASN A 22 20.55 5.12 -7.85
C ASN A 22 21.49 4.06 -8.47
N LYS A 23 21.40 2.81 -8.03
CA LYS A 23 22.18 1.68 -8.54
C LYS A 23 21.27 0.45 -8.61
N PRO A 24 21.28 -0.30 -9.73
CA PRO A 24 20.56 -1.56 -9.82
C PRO A 24 21.07 -2.54 -8.76
N ILE A 25 20.13 -3.22 -8.11
CA ILE A 25 20.38 -4.26 -7.12
C ILE A 25 19.44 -5.43 -7.39
N ASN A 26 19.89 -6.63 -7.06
CA ASN A 26 19.01 -7.80 -6.99
C ASN A 26 18.45 -7.87 -5.56
N ILE A 27 17.13 -7.97 -5.45
CA ILE A 27 16.42 -8.08 -4.17
C ILE A 27 15.32 -9.14 -4.29
N GLU A 28 15.03 -9.80 -3.18
CA GLU A 28 13.89 -10.69 -3.04
C GLU A 28 12.73 -9.91 -2.43
N ILE A 29 11.57 -9.92 -3.11
CA ILE A 29 10.37 -9.24 -2.65
C ILE A 29 9.50 -10.28 -1.92
N PRO A 30 9.18 -10.07 -0.63
CA PRO A 30 8.27 -10.97 0.08
C PRO A 30 6.85 -10.85 -0.44
N GLU A 31 5.99 -11.79 -0.08
CA GLU A 31 4.56 -11.72 -0.40
C GLU A 31 3.89 -10.56 0.36
N PHE A 32 2.99 -9.86 -0.32
CA PHE A 32 2.21 -8.76 0.24
C PHE A 32 0.74 -8.91 -0.14
N ASN A 33 -0.15 -8.36 0.69
CA ASN A 33 -1.56 -8.25 0.41
C ASN A 33 -1.88 -6.88 -0.19
N PHE A 34 -2.60 -6.85 -1.31
CA PHE A 34 -2.95 -5.63 -2.02
C PHE A 34 -4.46 -5.50 -2.23
N PHE A 35 -4.95 -4.26 -2.13
CA PHE A 35 -6.16 -3.88 -2.86
C PHE A 35 -5.75 -3.52 -4.28
N THR A 36 -6.36 -4.17 -5.26
CA THR A 36 -6.00 -4.01 -6.67
C THR A 36 -7.23 -3.66 -7.48
N ILE A 37 -7.08 -2.72 -8.42
CA ILE A 37 -8.05 -2.44 -9.47
C ILE A 37 -7.35 -2.72 -10.79
N GLU A 38 -7.85 -3.70 -11.53
CA GLU A 38 -7.38 -4.01 -12.88
C GLU A 38 -8.17 -3.21 -13.90
N GLY A 39 -7.50 -2.74 -14.94
CA GLY A 39 -8.14 -1.96 -15.98
C GLY A 39 -7.19 -1.60 -17.10
N LYS A 40 -7.72 -0.91 -18.09
CA LYS A 40 -6.99 -0.36 -19.23
C LYS A 40 -7.39 1.08 -19.47
N GLY A 41 -6.50 1.84 -20.09
CA GLY A 41 -6.75 3.22 -20.49
C GLY A 41 -5.62 4.17 -20.12
N ASN A 42 -5.83 5.45 -20.40
CA ASN A 42 -4.84 6.48 -20.15
C ASN A 42 -4.93 6.94 -18.67
N PRO A 43 -3.84 6.86 -17.87
CA PRO A 43 -3.83 7.36 -16.50
C PRO A 43 -4.09 8.86 -16.36
N ASN A 44 -3.98 9.62 -17.46
CA ASN A 44 -4.33 11.03 -17.48
C ASN A 44 -5.85 11.28 -17.63
N ASN A 45 -6.66 10.23 -17.78
CA ASN A 45 -8.11 10.35 -17.83
C ASN A 45 -8.69 10.60 -16.42
N GLU A 46 -9.79 11.37 -16.35
CA GLU A 46 -10.50 11.71 -15.11
C GLU A 46 -10.98 10.50 -14.29
N ILE A 47 -11.09 9.32 -14.90
CA ILE A 47 -11.46 8.09 -14.19
C ILE A 47 -10.33 7.55 -13.30
N PHE A 48 -9.07 7.77 -13.68
CA PHE A 48 -7.93 7.18 -12.98
C PHE A 48 -7.77 7.72 -11.54
N PRO A 49 -7.91 9.04 -11.27
CA PRO A 49 -7.97 9.55 -9.90
C PRO A 49 -9.07 8.90 -9.04
N LYS A 50 -10.22 8.54 -9.62
CA LYS A 50 -11.30 7.88 -8.87
C LYS A 50 -10.91 6.47 -8.42
N TYR A 51 -10.13 5.74 -9.21
CA TYR A 51 -9.57 4.46 -8.78
C TYR A 51 -8.62 4.62 -7.60
N ILE A 52 -7.76 5.65 -7.64
CA ILE A 52 -6.85 5.97 -6.54
C ILE A 52 -7.63 6.32 -5.27
N GLU A 53 -8.71 7.12 -5.37
CA GLU A 53 -9.58 7.45 -4.24
C GLU A 53 -10.20 6.20 -3.59
N VAL A 54 -10.67 5.23 -4.39
CA VAL A 54 -11.19 3.96 -3.89
C VAL A 54 -10.10 3.18 -3.14
N LEU A 55 -8.92 3.03 -3.73
CA LEU A 55 -7.79 2.31 -3.12
C LEU A 55 -7.37 2.91 -1.77
N TYR A 56 -7.25 4.25 -1.70
CA TYR A 56 -6.92 4.91 -0.44
C TYR A 56 -8.06 4.82 0.58
N SER A 57 -9.32 4.91 0.14
CA SER A 57 -10.46 4.75 1.05
C SER A 57 -10.46 3.38 1.73
N LEU A 58 -10.23 2.31 0.97
CA LEU A 58 -10.10 0.95 1.50
C LEU A 58 -8.88 0.79 2.41
N SER A 59 -7.72 1.32 1.99
CA SER A 59 -6.48 1.25 2.75
C SER A 59 -6.59 1.93 4.12
N TYR A 60 -7.21 3.12 4.17
CA TYR A 60 -7.43 3.83 5.43
C TYR A 60 -8.53 3.20 6.29
N ALA A 61 -9.53 2.55 5.69
CA ALA A 61 -10.53 1.79 6.44
C ALA A 61 -9.87 0.65 7.24
N VAL A 62 -9.01 -0.15 6.60
CA VAL A 62 -8.25 -1.21 7.28
C VAL A 62 -7.29 -0.63 8.32
N LYS A 63 -6.50 0.39 7.97
CA LYS A 63 -5.58 1.05 8.92
C LYS A 63 -6.29 1.63 10.16
N MET A 64 -7.56 2.02 10.06
CA MET A 64 -8.31 2.60 11.17
C MET A 64 -9.22 1.58 11.88
N SER A 65 -9.29 0.34 11.42
CA SER A 65 -10.14 -0.73 11.96
C SER A 65 -9.90 -1.00 13.45
N TYR A 66 -8.63 -0.95 13.90
CA TYR A 66 -8.25 -1.10 15.32
C TYR A 66 -8.92 -0.10 16.27
N LYS A 67 -9.34 1.07 15.77
CA LYS A 67 -10.06 2.05 16.60
C LYS A 67 -11.48 1.60 16.94
N LYS A 68 -12.00 0.65 16.17
CA LYS A 68 -13.35 0.10 16.28
C LYS A 68 -13.34 -1.36 16.75
N GLY A 69 -12.18 -2.00 16.92
CA GLY A 69 -12.07 -3.40 17.33
C GLY A 69 -12.58 -4.38 16.27
N ILE A 70 -12.44 -4.03 15.00
CA ILE A 70 -12.88 -4.82 13.83
C ILE A 70 -11.73 -5.05 12.85
N GLU A 71 -10.50 -4.97 13.34
CA GLU A 71 -9.31 -5.28 12.57
C GLU A 71 -9.32 -6.73 12.07
N PRO A 72 -8.79 -6.99 10.86
CA PRO A 72 -8.59 -8.35 10.38
C PRO A 72 -7.65 -9.16 11.28
N ASP A 73 -7.68 -10.48 11.13
CA ASP A 73 -6.68 -11.36 11.72
C ASP A 73 -5.27 -10.94 11.27
N ASP A 74 -4.29 -11.08 12.18
CA ASP A 74 -2.88 -10.68 11.98
C ASP A 74 -2.65 -9.18 11.67
N TYR A 75 -3.63 -8.32 11.97
CA TYR A 75 -3.47 -6.88 11.85
C TYR A 75 -2.33 -6.36 12.73
N PHE A 76 -1.47 -5.53 12.13
CA PHE A 76 -0.51 -4.69 12.82
C PHE A 76 -0.82 -3.22 12.53
N HIS A 77 -0.41 -2.31 13.40
CA HIS A 77 -0.60 -0.88 13.13
C HIS A 77 0.49 -0.37 12.19
N TYR A 78 0.14 0.22 11.05
CA TYR A 78 1.10 0.67 10.03
C TYR A 78 0.80 2.06 9.47
N THR A 79 1.79 2.65 8.79
CA THR A 79 1.58 3.76 7.85
C THR A 79 1.15 3.22 6.49
N VAL A 80 0.12 3.81 5.89
CA VAL A 80 -0.33 3.43 4.53
C VAL A 80 0.87 3.43 3.57
N TYR A 81 0.97 2.35 2.79
CA TYR A 81 1.99 2.13 1.79
C TYR A 81 1.82 3.10 0.61
N PRO A 82 2.87 3.36 -0.18
CA PRO A 82 2.73 4.22 -1.35
C PRO A 82 1.77 3.58 -2.37
N LEU A 83 1.19 4.40 -3.26
CA LEU A 83 0.48 3.87 -4.42
C LEU A 83 1.49 3.21 -5.36
N GLU A 84 1.16 2.00 -5.81
CA GLU A 84 1.93 1.25 -6.79
C GLU A 84 1.06 0.97 -8.02
N GLY A 85 1.69 0.65 -9.14
CA GLY A 85 1.00 0.31 -10.37
C GLY A 85 1.83 -0.59 -11.26
N ILE A 86 1.21 -1.65 -11.76
CA ILE A 86 1.76 -2.49 -12.81
C ILE A 86 1.21 -1.96 -14.13
N TRP A 87 2.11 -1.60 -15.03
CA TRP A 87 1.78 -1.04 -16.33
C TRP A 87 2.34 -1.94 -17.41
N ASP A 88 1.48 -2.29 -18.35
CA ASP A 88 1.87 -2.99 -19.57
C ASP A 88 1.39 -2.19 -20.78
N ILE A 89 2.06 -2.36 -21.91
CA ILE A 89 1.73 -1.74 -23.19
C ILE A 89 0.74 -2.57 -24.02
N ASN A 90 0.12 -3.60 -23.43
CA ASN A 90 -0.79 -4.50 -24.13
C ASN A 90 -1.93 -3.73 -24.82
N GLU A 91 -2.01 -3.89 -26.14
CA GLU A 91 -3.14 -3.50 -27.01
C GLU A 91 -4.43 -4.25 -26.65
#